data_AF-A0A850PDV9-F1
#
_entry.id   AF-A0A850PDV9-F1
#
_cell.length_a   1.000
_cell.length_b   1.000
_cell.length_c   1.000
_cell.angle_alpha   90.00
_cell.angle_beta   90.00
_cell.angle_gamma   90.00
#
_symmetry.space_group_name_H-M   'P 1'
#
loop_
_entity.id
_entity.type
_entity.pdbx_description
1 polymer ?
#
loop_
_entity_poly.entity_id
_entity_poly.type
_entity_poly.pdbx_seq_one_letter_code
_entity_poly.pdbx_strand_id
1 'polypeptide(L)'
;MMIGRRLRALALLPALLGLAACGGGYDGAVQCAPYARSVTGLRLSGAAAGWWRQSNGVYAHAQSPRSGDVLVFRATSRMPSGHVSVVRRVVGARTVLVDQANWRPGRVEHGVPVIDVSRRNDWTAVRVWWGPIDGIGTRVYPTYGFIEPVAAQLAGLS
;
A
#
# COMPACT_ATOMS: atom_id res chain seq x y z
N MET A 1 20.59 51.77 59.11
CA MET A 1 20.33 50.34 58.86
C MET A 1 19.58 50.25 57.54
N MET A 2 20.27 49.86 56.48
CA MET A 2 19.87 50.05 55.08
C MET A 2 19.47 48.72 54.42
N ILE A 3 18.60 48.81 53.40
CA ILE A 3 18.41 47.86 52.26
C ILE A 3 17.71 46.53 52.64
N GLY A 4 16.68 46.03 51.94
CA GLY A 4 16.00 46.44 50.72
C GLY A 4 15.02 45.33 50.29
N ARG A 5 13.86 45.72 49.73
CA ARG A 5 12.88 44.81 49.12
C ARG A 5 13.53 44.05 47.96
N ARG A 6 13.36 42.73 47.88
CA ARG A 6 13.44 41.99 46.61
C ARG A 6 12.37 40.90 46.55
N LEU A 7 11.36 41.18 45.75
CA LEU A 7 10.46 40.21 45.14
C LEU A 7 11.31 39.13 44.46
N ARG A 8 11.04 37.85 44.76
CA ARG A 8 11.52 36.74 43.93
C ARG A 8 10.33 36.16 43.20
N ALA A 9 10.11 36.67 42.00
CA ALA A 9 9.40 35.94 40.95
C ALA A 9 10.24 34.70 40.62
N LEU A 10 9.68 33.50 40.83
CA LEU A 10 10.24 32.28 40.26
C LEU A 10 9.58 32.07 38.89
N ALA A 11 10.36 32.33 37.85
CA ALA A 11 9.99 32.09 36.47
C ALA A 11 10.24 30.62 36.08
N LEU A 12 9.24 30.03 35.41
CA LEU A 12 9.31 29.16 34.21
C LEU A 12 10.26 27.96 34.19
N LEU A 13 9.69 26.77 33.97
CA LEU A 13 10.05 25.91 32.81
C LEU A 13 8.96 24.83 32.58
N PRO A 14 8.23 24.85 31.45
CA PRO A 14 7.24 23.83 31.14
C PRO A 14 7.95 22.54 30.71
N ALA A 15 7.63 21.44 31.37
CA ALA A 15 8.04 20.11 30.93
C ALA A 15 7.27 19.74 29.65
N LEU A 16 7.92 19.93 28.50
CA LEU A 16 7.47 19.45 27.19
C LEU A 16 7.45 17.92 27.20
N LEU A 17 6.29 17.32 27.46
CA LEU A 17 6.01 15.94 27.09
C LEU A 17 5.93 15.86 25.56
N GLY A 18 7.04 15.55 24.91
CA GLY A 18 7.10 15.14 23.52
C GLY A 18 6.57 13.72 23.35
N LEU A 19 5.26 13.52 23.43
CA LEU A 19 4.61 12.31 22.93
C LEU A 19 4.52 12.41 21.40
N ALA A 20 5.59 12.02 20.72
CA ALA A 20 5.55 11.68 19.30
C ALA A 20 4.76 10.37 19.11
N ALA A 21 3.45 10.43 19.27
CA ALA A 21 2.54 9.35 18.92
C ALA A 21 2.12 9.48 17.44
N CYS A 22 3.04 9.22 16.52
CA CYS A 22 2.67 8.85 15.15
C CYS A 22 2.32 7.36 15.11
N GLY A 23 1.40 6.94 15.97
CA GLY A 23 0.85 5.59 16.02
C GLY A 23 -0.54 5.61 15.42
N GLY A 24 -0.65 5.55 14.09
CA GLY A 24 -1.94 5.28 13.44
C GLY A 24 -2.41 3.90 13.88
N GLY A 25 -3.39 3.86 14.78
CA GLY A 25 -4.03 2.64 15.24
C GLY A 25 -4.62 1.88 14.06
N TYR A 26 -4.35 0.58 14.01
CA TYR A 26 -4.98 -0.33 13.07
C TYR A 26 -6.27 -0.85 13.72
N ASP A 27 -7.41 -0.29 13.31
CA ASP A 27 -8.71 -0.81 13.72
C ASP A 27 -8.94 -2.17 13.06
N GLY A 28 -8.67 -3.27 13.77
CA GLY A 28 -9.33 -4.59 13.72
C GLY A 28 -9.55 -5.32 12.38
N ALA A 29 -9.19 -4.74 11.24
CA ALA A 29 -9.44 -5.23 9.90
C ALA A 29 -8.10 -5.37 9.17
N VAL A 30 -7.89 -6.53 8.54
CA VAL A 30 -6.67 -6.80 7.76
C VAL A 30 -6.55 -5.76 6.65
N GLN A 31 -5.51 -4.93 6.70
CA GLN A 31 -5.24 -3.88 5.71
C GLN A 31 -4.38 -4.42 4.56
N CYS A 32 -4.49 -3.82 3.36
CA CYS A 32 -3.78 -4.27 2.16
C CYS A 32 -2.26 -4.28 2.30
N ALA A 33 -1.67 -3.21 2.84
CA ALA A 33 -0.22 -3.07 2.95
C ALA A 33 0.42 -4.02 3.99
N PRO A 34 -0.10 -4.16 5.23
CA PRO A 34 0.33 -5.22 6.14
C PRO A 34 0.18 -6.64 5.58
N TYR A 35 -0.94 -6.92 4.91
CA TYR A 35 -1.19 -8.22 4.27
C TYR A 35 -0.16 -8.51 3.16
N ALA A 36 0.05 -7.58 2.23
CA ALA A 36 1.00 -7.76 1.14
C ALA A 36 2.41 -8.00 1.68
N ARG A 37 2.83 -7.29 2.74
CA ARG A 37 4.11 -7.54 3.41
C ARG A 37 4.22 -8.95 3.99
N SER A 38 3.20 -9.42 4.70
CA SER A 38 3.27 -10.73 5.35
C SER A 38 3.36 -11.88 4.34
N VAL A 39 2.80 -11.69 3.15
CA VAL A 39 2.84 -12.69 2.07
C VAL A 39 4.12 -12.60 1.23
N THR A 40 4.63 -11.40 0.97
CA THR A 40 5.74 -11.19 0.00
C THR A 40 7.10 -10.95 0.64
N GLY A 41 7.15 -10.62 1.93
CA GLY A 41 8.39 -10.24 2.62
C GLY A 41 8.93 -8.86 2.25
N LEU A 42 8.20 -8.04 1.47
CA LEU A 42 8.60 -6.66 1.18
C LEU A 42 8.76 -5.85 2.48
N ARG A 43 9.84 -5.06 2.55
CA ARG A 43 10.15 -4.20 3.72
C ARG A 43 9.76 -2.74 3.45
N LEU A 44 8.53 -2.54 2.97
CA LEU A 44 7.94 -1.23 2.64
C LEU A 44 6.91 -0.82 3.69
N SER A 45 6.68 0.46 3.91
CA SER A 45 5.83 0.96 4.99
C SER A 45 5.06 2.22 4.61
N GLY A 46 4.06 2.57 5.42
CA GLY A 46 3.19 3.71 5.17
C GLY A 46 2.13 3.44 4.09
N ALA A 47 1.66 4.52 3.47
CA ALA A 47 0.62 4.47 2.44
C ALA A 47 1.05 3.62 1.24
N ALA A 48 0.13 2.78 0.76
CA ALA A 48 0.35 1.85 -0.34
C ALA A 48 0.85 2.53 -1.63
N ALA A 49 0.30 3.69 -2.01
CA ALA A 49 0.80 4.44 -3.17
C ALA A 49 2.26 4.91 -3.01
N GLY A 50 2.72 5.12 -1.77
CA GLY A 50 4.09 5.53 -1.46
C GLY A 50 5.12 4.42 -1.69
N TRP A 51 4.68 3.15 -1.73
CA TRP A 51 5.56 2.01 -1.93
C TRP A 51 6.28 2.06 -3.28
N TRP A 52 5.66 2.64 -4.31
CA TRP A 52 6.31 2.81 -5.62
C TRP A 52 7.59 3.61 -5.52
N ARG A 53 7.57 4.78 -4.85
CA ARG A 53 8.77 5.59 -4.66
C ARG A 53 9.75 4.92 -3.70
N GLN A 54 9.26 4.31 -2.62
CA GLN A 54 10.09 3.70 -1.59
C GLN A 54 10.88 2.48 -2.09
N SER A 55 10.36 1.78 -3.11
CA SER A 55 11.01 0.61 -3.70
C SER A 55 12.08 0.94 -4.74
N ASN A 56 12.19 2.20 -5.18
CA ASN A 56 13.21 2.61 -6.15
C ASN A 56 14.62 2.23 -5.69
N GLY A 57 15.33 1.47 -6.53
CA GLY A 57 16.69 1.01 -6.24
C GLY A 57 16.80 -0.10 -5.19
N VAL A 58 15.68 -0.57 -4.62
CA VAL A 58 15.64 -1.66 -3.63
C VAL A 58 14.93 -2.90 -4.19
N TYR A 59 13.86 -2.69 -4.97
CA TYR A 59 13.11 -3.75 -5.63
C TYR A 59 12.94 -3.39 -7.12
N ALA A 60 12.88 -4.41 -7.98
CA ALA A 60 12.64 -4.19 -9.39
C ALA A 60 11.19 -3.73 -9.63
N HIS A 61 11.02 -2.87 -10.64
CA HIS A 61 9.72 -2.42 -11.12
C HIS A 61 9.46 -3.05 -12.49
N ALA A 62 8.23 -3.49 -12.70
CA ALA A 62 7.79 -4.07 -13.97
C ALA A 62 6.45 -3.47 -14.42
N GLN A 63 6.18 -3.59 -15.72
CA GLN A 63 4.87 -3.29 -16.33
C GLN A 63 4.17 -4.56 -16.83
N SER A 64 4.83 -5.71 -16.76
CA SER A 64 4.24 -7.02 -17.04
C SER A 64 4.19 -7.83 -15.75
N PRO A 65 3.05 -8.43 -15.41
CA PRO A 65 2.90 -9.14 -14.16
C PRO A 65 3.62 -10.49 -14.17
N ARG A 66 4.13 -10.88 -13.00
CA ARG A 66 4.54 -12.24 -12.66
C ARG A 66 3.86 -12.69 -11.37
N SER A 67 3.83 -14.00 -11.15
CA SER A 67 3.33 -14.54 -9.88
C SER A 67 4.21 -14.06 -8.72
N GLY A 68 3.58 -13.58 -7.65
CA GLY A 68 4.25 -13.02 -6.48
C GLY A 68 4.48 -11.50 -6.54
N ASP A 69 4.31 -10.86 -7.69
CA ASP A 69 4.45 -9.41 -7.82
C ASP A 69 3.39 -8.66 -7.02
N VAL A 70 3.71 -7.43 -6.62
CA VAL A 70 2.76 -6.53 -5.96
C VAL A 70 2.33 -5.42 -6.92
N LEU A 71 1.07 -5.47 -7.35
CA LEU A 71 0.45 -4.39 -8.12
C LEU A 71 0.20 -3.18 -7.22
N VAL A 72 0.72 -2.01 -7.60
CA VAL A 72 0.60 -0.77 -6.81
C VAL A 72 -0.39 0.20 -7.46
N PHE A 73 -1.46 0.50 -6.75
CA PHE A 73 -2.47 1.46 -7.18
C PHE A 73 -2.07 2.88 -6.77
N ARG A 74 -2.33 3.85 -7.65
CA ARG A 74 -2.06 5.26 -7.34
C ARG A 74 -3.07 5.80 -6.32
N ALA A 75 -2.66 6.81 -5.58
CA ALA A 75 -3.57 7.58 -4.76
C ALA A 75 -4.59 8.31 -5.64
N THR A 76 -5.86 8.33 -5.22
CA THR A 76 -6.94 9.10 -5.83
C THR A 76 -7.77 9.77 -4.75
N SER A 77 -8.65 10.72 -5.12
CA SER A 77 -9.54 11.38 -4.15
C SER A 77 -10.41 10.41 -3.33
N ARG A 78 -10.80 9.27 -3.90
CA ARG A 78 -11.58 8.22 -3.21
C ARG A 78 -10.73 7.07 -2.68
N MET A 79 -9.41 7.10 -2.85
CA MET A 79 -8.47 6.09 -2.37
C MET A 79 -7.12 6.78 -2.07
N PRO A 80 -7.08 7.65 -1.03
CA PRO A 80 -5.97 8.59 -0.83
C PRO A 80 -4.66 7.89 -0.44
N SER A 81 -4.75 6.73 0.22
CA SER A 81 -3.56 5.92 0.55
C SER A 81 -3.07 5.06 -0.62
N GLY A 82 -3.77 5.04 -1.74
CA GLY A 82 -3.61 4.01 -2.78
C GLY A 82 -4.06 2.64 -2.26
N HIS A 83 -3.60 1.59 -2.94
CA HIS A 83 -3.87 0.19 -2.61
C HIS A 83 -2.76 -0.69 -3.17
N VAL A 84 -2.62 -1.91 -2.64
CA VAL A 84 -1.73 -2.94 -3.17
C VAL A 84 -2.42 -4.29 -3.20
N SER A 85 -2.13 -5.07 -4.23
CA SER A 85 -2.63 -6.45 -4.40
C SER A 85 -1.48 -7.36 -4.82
N VAL A 86 -1.41 -8.58 -4.29
CA VAL A 86 -0.38 -9.57 -4.61
C VAL A 86 -0.86 -10.43 -5.77
N VAL A 87 -0.09 -10.52 -6.84
CA VAL A 87 -0.40 -11.38 -7.99
C VAL A 87 -0.28 -12.83 -7.57
N ARG A 88 -1.40 -13.54 -7.52
CA ARG A 88 -1.43 -14.98 -7.27
C ARG A 88 -1.04 -15.76 -8.51
N ARG A 89 -1.54 -15.35 -9.68
CA ARG A 89 -1.31 -16.02 -10.97
C ARG A 89 -1.64 -15.10 -12.13
N VAL A 90 -0.86 -15.18 -13.20
CA VAL A 90 -1.18 -14.58 -14.50
C VAL A 90 -2.01 -15.57 -15.29
N VAL A 91 -3.21 -15.18 -15.73
CA VAL A 91 -4.15 -16.07 -16.44
C VAL A 91 -4.41 -15.64 -17.88
N GLY A 92 -3.88 -14.48 -18.29
CA GLY A 92 -3.90 -14.04 -19.67
C GLY A 92 -3.16 -12.71 -19.84
N ALA A 93 -3.07 -12.24 -21.09
CA ALA A 93 -2.32 -11.03 -21.43
C ALA A 93 -2.81 -9.75 -20.70
N ARG A 94 -4.08 -9.74 -20.27
CA ARG A 94 -4.76 -8.62 -19.61
C ARG A 94 -5.40 -8.99 -18.28
N THR A 95 -5.13 -10.18 -17.75
CA THR A 95 -5.84 -10.65 -16.55
C THR A 95 -4.92 -11.38 -15.61
N VAL A 96 -4.93 -10.95 -14.36
CA VAL A 96 -4.28 -11.61 -13.23
C VAL A 96 -5.32 -11.95 -12.18
N LEU A 97 -5.07 -13.03 -11.46
CA LEU A 97 -5.74 -13.31 -10.20
C LEU A 97 -4.88 -12.74 -9.07
N VAL A 98 -5.48 -12.01 -8.15
CA VAL A 98 -4.77 -11.38 -7.04
C VAL A 98 -5.32 -11.81 -5.70
N ASP A 99 -4.45 -11.75 -4.71
CA ASP A 99 -4.81 -11.77 -3.31
C ASP A 99 -4.69 -10.36 -2.73
N GLN A 100 -5.69 -9.95 -1.95
CA GLN A 100 -5.72 -8.61 -1.38
C GLN A 100 -6.57 -8.55 -0.12
N ALA A 101 -6.27 -7.58 0.73
CA ALA A 101 -7.04 -7.31 1.93
C ALA A 101 -7.67 -5.92 1.88
N ASN A 102 -8.82 -5.77 2.53
CA ASN A 102 -9.56 -4.52 2.66
C ASN A 102 -10.00 -3.85 1.34
N TRP A 103 -9.92 -4.53 0.19
CA TRP A 103 -10.58 -4.05 -1.03
C TRP A 103 -12.09 -3.99 -0.82
N ARG A 104 -12.62 -5.09 -0.27
CA ARG A 104 -13.85 -5.07 0.50
C ARG A 104 -13.53 -4.86 1.99
N PRO A 105 -14.19 -3.91 2.68
CA PRO A 105 -13.93 -3.64 4.08
C PRO A 105 -13.92 -4.91 4.94
N GLY A 106 -12.81 -5.13 5.67
CA GLY A 106 -12.65 -6.25 6.61
C GLY A 106 -12.57 -7.64 5.98
N ARG A 107 -12.27 -7.76 4.68
CA ARG A 107 -12.12 -9.05 3.98
C ARG A 107 -10.69 -9.22 3.47
N VAL A 108 -10.21 -10.47 3.51
CA VAL A 108 -9.13 -10.93 2.64
C VAL A 108 -9.79 -11.69 1.49
N GLU A 109 -9.51 -11.27 0.27
CA GLU A 109 -9.99 -11.89 -0.96
C GLU A 109 -8.81 -12.59 -1.63
N HIS A 110 -9.04 -13.83 -2.07
CA HIS A 110 -8.02 -14.69 -2.66
C HIS A 110 -8.40 -15.04 -4.09
N GLY A 111 -7.44 -14.90 -5.01
CA GLY A 111 -7.62 -15.28 -6.41
C GLY A 111 -8.71 -14.49 -7.15
N VAL A 112 -8.98 -13.24 -6.76
CA VAL A 112 -9.98 -12.41 -7.43
C VAL A 112 -9.40 -11.73 -8.68
N PRO A 113 -10.17 -11.59 -9.77
CA PRO A 113 -9.63 -11.07 -11.02
C PRO A 113 -9.37 -9.56 -10.98
N VAL A 114 -8.24 -9.18 -11.60
CA VAL A 114 -7.91 -7.80 -12.00
C VAL A 114 -7.65 -7.79 -13.50
N ILE A 115 -8.28 -6.85 -14.20
CA ILE A 115 -8.22 -6.74 -15.66
C ILE A 115 -7.53 -5.43 -16.05
N ASP A 116 -6.51 -5.53 -16.90
CA ASP A 116 -5.90 -4.38 -17.54
C ASP A 116 -6.80 -3.80 -18.64
N VAL A 117 -7.22 -2.55 -18.43
CA VAL A 117 -8.03 -1.76 -19.36
C VAL A 117 -7.23 -0.59 -19.95
N SER A 118 -5.92 -0.55 -19.74
CA SER A 118 -5.02 0.41 -20.37
C SER A 118 -5.02 0.26 -21.89
N ARG A 119 -4.86 1.37 -22.59
CA ARG A 119 -4.80 1.39 -24.06
C ARG A 119 -3.61 0.61 -24.61
N ARG A 120 -2.49 0.58 -23.88
CA ARG A 120 -1.21 0.03 -24.35
C ARG A 120 -0.91 -1.37 -23.82
N ASN A 121 -1.79 -1.97 -23.04
CA ASN A 121 -1.52 -3.21 -22.33
C ASN A 121 -0.33 -3.10 -21.36
N ASP A 122 -0.17 -1.93 -20.75
CA ASP A 122 0.93 -1.58 -19.86
C ASP A 122 0.49 -1.54 -18.39
N TRP A 123 -0.69 -2.09 -18.08
CA TRP A 123 -1.24 -2.20 -16.73
C TRP A 123 -1.49 -0.88 -16.00
N THR A 124 -1.30 0.27 -16.66
CA THR A 124 -1.44 1.61 -16.06
C THR A 124 -2.87 1.95 -15.62
N ALA A 125 -3.86 1.18 -16.06
CA ALA A 125 -5.26 1.34 -15.71
C ALA A 125 -5.96 -0.01 -15.60
N VAL A 126 -6.54 -0.31 -14.45
CA VAL A 126 -7.16 -1.62 -14.18
C VAL A 126 -8.60 -1.50 -13.71
N ARG A 127 -9.38 -2.56 -13.92
CA ARG A 127 -10.63 -2.84 -13.19
C ARG A 127 -10.44 -4.04 -12.29
N VAL A 128 -11.09 -4.03 -11.15
CA VAL A 128 -10.94 -5.04 -10.11
C VAL A 128 -12.31 -5.68 -9.86
N TRP A 129 -12.31 -6.97 -9.58
CA TRP A 129 -13.48 -7.67 -9.06
C TRP A 129 -14.14 -6.93 -7.89
N TRP A 130 -15.46 -7.00 -7.82
CA TRP A 130 -16.26 -6.42 -6.76
C TRP A 130 -17.33 -7.42 -6.31
N GLY A 131 -17.07 -8.10 -5.18
CA GLY A 131 -17.92 -9.17 -4.66
C GLY A 131 -19.42 -8.84 -4.56
N PRO A 132 -19.86 -7.63 -4.17
CA PRO A 132 -21.28 -7.29 -4.10
C PRO A 132 -22.06 -7.36 -5.41
N ILE A 133 -21.40 -7.30 -6.57
CA ILE A 133 -22.04 -7.45 -7.89
C ILE A 133 -21.65 -8.75 -8.58
N ASP A 134 -20.91 -9.64 -7.90
CA ASP A 134 -20.36 -10.88 -8.44
C ASP A 134 -19.71 -10.68 -9.83
N GLY A 135 -18.91 -9.62 -9.95
CA GLY A 135 -18.43 -9.17 -11.25
C GLY A 135 -17.27 -8.19 -11.20
N ILE A 136 -16.77 -7.84 -12.38
CA ILE A 136 -15.76 -6.79 -12.54
C ILE A 136 -16.40 -5.42 -12.29
N GLY A 137 -15.82 -4.67 -11.34
CA GLY A 137 -16.26 -3.32 -11.04
C GLY A 137 -16.11 -2.38 -12.25
N THR A 138 -17.02 -1.42 -12.37
CA THR A 138 -17.01 -0.46 -13.50
C THR A 138 -15.90 0.57 -13.40
N ARG A 139 -15.43 0.85 -12.17
CA ARG A 139 -14.43 1.85 -11.86
C ARG A 139 -13.05 1.45 -12.38
N VAL A 140 -12.45 2.38 -13.13
CA VAL A 140 -11.05 2.27 -13.56
C VAL A 140 -10.16 2.87 -12.49
N TYR A 141 -9.13 2.12 -12.10
CA TYR A 141 -8.15 2.53 -11.12
C TYR A 141 -6.78 2.71 -11.79
N PRO A 142 -6.14 3.87 -11.63
CA PRO A 142 -4.78 4.06 -12.13
C PRO A 142 -3.78 3.30 -11.24
N THR A 143 -2.77 2.72 -11.86
CA THR A 143 -1.69 2.01 -11.17
C THR A 143 -0.33 2.59 -11.57
N TYR A 144 0.71 2.25 -10.82
CA TYR A 144 2.08 2.49 -11.24
C TYR A 144 2.66 1.29 -12.03
N GLY A 145 2.23 0.08 -11.68
CA GLY A 145 2.80 -1.16 -12.18
C GLY A 145 3.05 -2.13 -11.05
N PHE A 146 4.06 -2.97 -11.22
CA PHE A 146 4.38 -4.07 -10.32
C PHE A 146 5.71 -3.85 -9.61
N ILE A 147 5.74 -4.11 -8.31
CA ILE A 147 6.97 -4.28 -7.54
C ILE A 147 7.24 -5.78 -7.47
N GLU A 148 8.42 -6.21 -7.91
CA GLU A 148 8.82 -7.61 -7.86
C GLU A 148 9.57 -7.89 -6.56
N PRO A 149 9.11 -8.79 -5.67
CA PRO A 149 9.91 -9.25 -4.54
C PRO A 149 11.13 -10.06 -5.02
N VAL A 150 12.23 -10.04 -4.26
CA VAL A 150 13.46 -10.78 -4.61
C VAL A 150 13.19 -12.28 -4.86
N ALA A 151 12.33 -12.91 -4.06
CA ALA A 151 11.97 -14.32 -4.26
C ALA A 151 11.24 -14.58 -5.59
N ALA A 152 10.36 -13.65 -6.02
CA ALA A 152 9.66 -13.75 -7.30
C ALA A 152 10.60 -13.54 -8.48
N GLN A 153 11.60 -12.66 -8.33
CA GLN A 153 12.65 -12.45 -9.35
C GLN A 153 13.45 -13.72 -9.58
N LEU A 154 13.84 -14.43 -8.51
CA LEU A 154 14.58 -15.70 -8.62
C LEU A 154 13.74 -16.81 -9.28
N ALA A 155 12.45 -16.88 -8.97
CA ALA A 155 11.55 -17.86 -9.58
C ALA A 155 11.31 -17.64 -11.08
N GLY A 156 11.46 -16.40 -11.58
CA GLY A 156 11.34 -16.08 -13.00
C GLY A 156 12.62 -16.28 -13.83
N LEU A 157 13.73 -16.66 -13.17
CA LEU A 157 15.02 -16.95 -13.81
C LEU A 157 15.32 -18.47 -13.90
N SER A 158 14.45 -19.30 -13.33
CA SER A 158 14.52 -20.77 -13.36
C SER A 158 13.56 -21.34 -14.40
#